data_AF-A0AAN8SSS4-F1
#
_entry.id   AF-A0AAN8SSS4-F1
#
_cell.length_a   1.000
_cell.length_b   1.000
_cell.length_c   1.000
_cell.angle_alpha   90.00
_cell.angle_beta   90.00
_cell.angle_gamma   90.00
#
_symmetry.space_group_name_H-M   'P 1'
#
loop_
_entity.id
_entity.type
_entity.pdbx_description
1 polymer ?
#
loop_
_entity_poly.entity_id
_entity_poly.type
_entity_poly.pdbx_seq_one_letter_code
_entity_poly.pdbx_strand_id
1 'polypeptide(L)'
;MNNEEVGDKETNNNGQSTSSCSSEDDSNLKTKTRASRGAATDPQSLYARKRRERINERLRILQGLVPNGTKVDLSTMLEEAVHYVKFLQTQIKLLSSDDMWMYAPIAYNGMGIDL
;
A
#
# COMPACT_ATOMS: atom_id res chain seq x y z
N MET A 1 -49.38 11.45 11.55
CA MET A 1 -49.01 10.02 11.61
C MET A 1 -47.50 9.91 11.47
N ASN A 2 -46.92 9.08 12.33
CA ASN A 2 -45.49 8.86 12.54
C ASN A 2 -44.86 7.93 11.48
N ASN A 3 -43.54 8.06 11.33
CA ASN A 3 -42.46 7.05 11.06
C ASN A 3 -42.58 6.19 9.78
N GLU A 4 -41.51 5.76 9.11
CA GLU A 4 -40.27 5.06 9.53
C GLU A 4 -39.12 5.50 8.57
N GLU A 5 -37.93 5.96 8.97
CA GLU A 5 -36.78 5.29 9.62
C GLU A 5 -36.38 3.92 9.05
N VAL A 6 -35.32 3.88 8.24
CA VAL A 6 -34.38 2.76 8.19
C VAL A 6 -32.97 3.33 8.23
N GLY A 7 -32.28 3.10 9.34
CA GLY A 7 -30.89 3.44 9.55
C GLY A 7 -29.99 2.23 9.34
N ASP A 8 -28.72 2.51 9.03
CA ASP A 8 -27.63 1.58 9.25
C ASP A 8 -26.68 2.18 10.29
N LYS A 9 -26.66 1.53 11.46
CA LYS A 9 -25.65 1.70 12.51
C LYS A 9 -24.48 0.79 12.18
N GLU A 10 -23.28 1.34 12.08
CA GLU A 10 -22.07 0.60 12.41
C GLU A 10 -21.11 1.45 13.24
N THR A 11 -20.91 1.00 14.47
CA THR A 11 -19.88 1.42 15.42
C THR A 11 -18.60 0.62 15.19
N ASN A 12 -17.43 1.25 15.09
CA ASN A 12 -16.21 0.64 15.62
C ASN A 12 -15.11 1.65 15.96
N ASN A 13 -14.51 1.45 17.14
CA ASN A 13 -13.49 2.26 17.79
C ASN A 13 -12.06 1.83 17.40
N ASN A 14 -11.11 2.70 17.76
CA ASN A 14 -9.67 2.48 17.98
C ASN A 14 -8.68 2.57 16.80
N GLY A 15 -7.81 3.58 16.92
CA GLY A 15 -6.59 3.79 16.15
C GLY A 15 -5.76 4.90 16.79
N GLN A 16 -5.23 4.61 17.98
CA GLN A 16 -4.29 5.46 18.72
C GLN A 16 -2.94 5.48 17.98
N SER A 17 -2.57 6.62 17.40
CA SER A 17 -1.18 6.90 16.99
C SER A 17 -0.73 8.20 17.64
N THR A 18 0.17 8.05 18.60
CA THR A 18 0.91 9.09 19.29
C THR A 18 2.01 9.63 18.38
N SER A 19 2.03 10.93 18.10
CA SER A 19 3.27 11.63 17.84
C SER A 19 3.20 13.02 18.47
N SER A 20 4.13 13.21 19.41
CA SER A 20 4.34 14.36 20.26
C SER A 20 4.91 15.55 19.49
N CYS A 21 4.33 16.73 19.66
CA CYS A 21 5.06 17.98 19.50
C CYS A 21 5.07 18.71 20.85
N SER A 22 6.28 19.02 21.30
CA SER A 22 6.59 19.57 22.61
C SER A 22 6.00 20.96 22.82
N SER A 23 5.56 21.19 24.04
CA SER A 23 4.97 22.42 24.57
C SER A 23 6.02 23.50 24.78
N GLU A 24 5.68 24.75 24.48
CA GLU A 24 6.19 25.91 25.21
C GLU A 24 4.99 26.65 25.81
N ASP A 25 5.15 26.99 27.08
CA ASP A 25 4.17 27.40 28.08
C ASP A 25 4.03 28.93 28.07
N ASP A 26 2.79 29.45 28.06
CA ASP A 26 2.46 30.65 28.84
C ASP A 26 0.95 30.74 29.12
N SER A 27 0.66 30.61 30.42
CA SER A 27 -0.40 31.23 31.22
C SER A 27 -1.89 31.14 30.82
N ASN A 28 -2.68 30.88 31.87
CA ASN A 28 -4.09 31.24 32.07
C ASN A 28 -5.11 30.08 32.11
N LEU A 29 -5.49 29.78 33.35
CA LEU A 29 -6.53 28.87 33.79
C LEU A 29 -7.87 29.15 33.09
N LYS A 30 -8.27 28.22 32.22
CA LYS A 30 -9.66 27.83 31.99
C LYS A 30 -9.63 26.40 31.49
N THR A 31 -10.16 25.48 32.28
CA THR A 31 -10.47 24.10 31.90
C THR A 31 -11.46 24.11 30.75
N LYS A 32 -10.96 24.36 29.55
CA LYS A 32 -11.68 24.19 28.30
C LYS A 32 -11.64 22.69 28.04
N THR A 33 -12.76 22.03 28.35
CA THR A 33 -13.02 20.65 27.98
C THR A 33 -12.54 20.46 26.54
N ARG A 34 -11.45 19.69 26.41
CA ARG A 34 -10.83 19.40 25.12
C ARG A 34 -11.89 18.63 24.35
N ALA A 35 -12.61 19.31 23.46
CA ALA A 35 -13.58 18.69 22.58
C ALA A 35 -12.86 17.50 21.94
N SER A 36 -13.41 16.30 22.18
CA SER A 36 -12.95 15.06 21.58
C SER A 36 -12.68 15.34 20.10
N ARG A 37 -11.47 15.04 19.62
CA ARG A 37 -11.01 15.33 18.25
C ARG A 37 -11.91 14.56 17.29
N GLY A 38 -13.03 15.16 16.93
CA GLY A 38 -14.09 14.53 16.16
C GLY A 38 -13.58 14.17 14.78
N ALA A 39 -13.81 12.91 14.38
CA ALA A 39 -13.68 12.52 12.99
C ALA A 39 -14.50 13.49 12.14
N ALA A 40 -13.89 14.08 11.11
CA ALA A 40 -14.58 15.02 10.25
C ALA A 40 -15.84 14.35 9.66
N THR A 41 -17.00 14.89 10.01
CA THR A 41 -18.33 14.42 9.60
C THR A 41 -18.82 15.08 8.31
N ASP A 42 -18.06 16.03 7.79
CA ASP A 42 -18.36 16.70 6.53
C ASP A 42 -18.27 15.71 5.33
N PRO A 43 -19.24 15.73 4.40
CA PRO A 43 -19.27 14.83 3.24
C PRO A 43 -17.98 14.83 2.41
N GLN A 44 -17.33 15.98 2.24
CA GLN A 44 -16.09 16.07 1.46
C GLN A 44 -14.94 15.37 2.19
N SER A 45 -14.88 15.49 3.52
CA SER A 45 -13.89 14.76 4.31
C SER A 45 -14.14 13.25 4.33
N LEU A 46 -15.40 12.81 4.34
CA LEU A 46 -15.74 11.38 4.22
C LEU A 46 -15.31 10.82 2.86
N TYR A 47 -15.59 11.56 1.78
CA TYR A 47 -15.15 11.18 0.44
C TYR A 47 -13.62 11.07 0.35
N ALA A 48 -12.88 12.07 0.85
CA ALA A 48 -11.43 12.06 0.83
C ALA A 48 -10.85 10.87 1.61
N ARG A 49 -11.45 10.50 2.74
CA ARG A 49 -11.06 9.33 3.54
C ARG A 49 -11.26 8.03 2.76
N LYS A 50 -12.46 7.82 2.21
CA LYS A 50 -12.79 6.64 1.39
C LYS A 50 -11.88 6.52 0.18
N ARG A 51 -11.47 7.64 -0.44
CA ARG A 51 -10.48 7.65 -1.52
C ARG A 51 -9.11 7.16 -1.02
N ARG A 52 -8.62 7.64 0.12
CA ARG A 52 -7.33 7.22 0.71
C ARG A 52 -7.36 5.74 1.10
N GLU A 53 -8.45 5.25 1.67
CA GLU A 53 -8.63 3.84 2.01
C GLU A 53 -8.51 2.94 0.78
N ARG A 54 -9.21 3.27 -0.32
CA ARG A 54 -9.11 2.52 -1.58
C ARG A 54 -7.69 2.52 -2.16
N ILE A 55 -6.95 3.63 -2.04
CA ILE A 55 -5.55 3.70 -2.48
C ILE A 55 -4.69 2.78 -1.62
N ASN A 56 -4.81 2.88 -0.29
CA ASN A 56 -4.02 2.08 0.64
C ASN A 56 -4.28 0.58 0.50
N GLU A 57 -5.52 0.19 0.22
CA GLU A 57 -5.87 -1.20 -0.07
C GLU A 57 -5.13 -1.72 -1.30
N ARG A 58 -5.16 -0.96 -2.41
CA ARG A 58 -4.40 -1.31 -3.61
C ARG A 58 -2.89 -1.34 -3.39
N LEU A 59 -2.36 -0.43 -2.56
CA LEU A 59 -0.95 -0.43 -2.18
C LEU A 59 -0.58 -1.70 -1.40
N ARG A 60 -1.42 -2.16 -0.46
CA ARG A 60 -1.17 -3.41 0.27
C ARG A 60 -1.15 -4.63 -0.64
N ILE A 61 -2.08 -4.69 -1.61
CA ILE A 61 -2.09 -5.76 -2.61
C ILE A 61 -0.79 -5.71 -3.43
N LEU A 62 -0.40 -4.52 -3.90
CA LEU A 62 0.84 -4.35 -4.66
C LEU A 62 2.08 -4.80 -3.87
N GLN A 63 2.17 -4.46 -2.58
CA GLN A 63 3.25 -4.89 -1.69
C GLN A 63 3.40 -6.42 -1.61
N GLY A 64 2.31 -7.17 -1.73
CA GLY A 64 2.33 -8.64 -1.74
C GLY A 64 2.70 -9.26 -3.08
N LEU A 65 2.58 -8.51 -4.18
CA LEU A 65 2.88 -8.98 -5.54
C LEU A 65 4.31 -8.65 -5.98
N VAL A 66 4.87 -7.55 -5.49
CA VAL A 66 6.19 -7.04 -5.88
C VAL A 66 7.28 -7.65 -4.99
N PRO A 67 8.37 -8.19 -5.54
CA PRO A 67 9.52 -8.62 -4.76
C PRO A 67 10.02 -7.50 -3.84
N ASN A 68 10.25 -7.80 -2.57
CA ASN A 68 10.67 -6.83 -1.55
C ASN A 68 9.71 -5.63 -1.33
N GLY A 69 8.47 -5.66 -1.84
CA GLY A 69 7.54 -4.53 -1.81
C GLY A 69 7.21 -3.99 -0.42
N THR A 70 7.30 -4.80 0.64
CA THR A 70 7.06 -4.37 2.04
C THR A 70 8.28 -3.74 2.72
N LYS A 71 9.47 -3.86 2.13
CA LYS A 71 10.75 -3.46 2.74
C LYS A 71 11.30 -2.14 2.20
N VAL A 72 10.70 -1.61 1.14
CA VAL A 72 11.13 -0.39 0.46
C VAL A 72 10.08 0.71 0.61
N ASP A 73 10.46 1.95 0.38
CA ASP A 73 9.55 3.09 0.39
C ASP A 73 8.61 3.07 -0.83
N LEU A 74 7.58 3.94 -0.81
CA LEU A 74 6.55 3.95 -1.84
C LEU A 74 7.11 4.27 -3.23
N SER A 75 8.10 5.17 -3.35
CA SER A 75 8.66 5.52 -4.66
C SER A 75 9.39 4.34 -5.26
N THR A 76 10.33 3.76 -4.50
CA THR A 76 11.08 2.59 -4.94
C THR A 76 10.17 1.38 -5.18
N MET A 77 9.13 1.16 -4.37
CA MET A 77 8.16 0.08 -4.62
C MET A 77 7.48 0.20 -5.99
N LEU A 78 7.14 1.42 -6.42
CA LEU A 78 6.50 1.64 -7.71
C LEU A 78 7.49 1.42 -8.86
N GLU A 79 8.76 1.80 -8.70
CA GLU A 79 9.82 1.50 -9.67
C GLU A 79 10.06 -0.01 -9.79
N GLU A 80 10.19 -0.71 -8.66
CA GLU A 80 10.34 -2.17 -8.60
C GLU A 80 9.15 -2.89 -9.23
N ALA A 81 7.92 -2.39 -9.06
CA ALA A 81 6.75 -2.95 -9.71
C ALA A 81 6.87 -2.90 -11.25
N VAL A 82 7.36 -1.79 -11.80
CA VAL A 82 7.58 -1.65 -13.24
C VAL A 82 8.66 -2.63 -13.73
N HIS A 83 9.76 -2.75 -12.98
CA HIS A 83 10.81 -3.73 -13.29
C HIS A 83 10.29 -5.15 -13.25
N TYR A 84 9.50 -5.51 -12.24
CA TYR A 84 8.96 -6.85 -12.09
C TYR A 84 7.99 -7.22 -13.22
N VAL A 85 7.15 -6.29 -13.69
CA VAL A 85 6.29 -6.51 -14.86
C VAL A 85 7.13 -6.78 -16.12
N LYS A 86 8.18 -5.99 -16.36
CA LYS A 86 9.10 -6.22 -17.50
C LYS A 86 9.79 -7.58 -17.40
N PHE A 87 10.24 -7.93 -16.20
CA PHE A 87 10.86 -9.23 -15.93
C PHE A 87 9.91 -10.39 -16.23
N LEU A 88 8.66 -10.33 -15.75
CA LEU A 88 7.64 -11.34 -16.04
C LEU A 88 7.35 -11.44 -17.55
N GLN A 89 7.26 -10.33 -18.26
CA GLN A 89 7.08 -10.33 -19.71
C GLN A 89 8.25 -11.01 -20.44
N THR A 90 9.49 -10.76 -20.00
CA THR A 90 10.68 -11.42 -20.57
C THR A 90 10.66 -12.93 -20.31
N GLN A 91 10.30 -13.37 -19.10
CA GLN A 91 10.15 -14.79 -18.80
C GLN A 91 9.09 -15.45 -19.69
N ILE A 92 7.92 -14.81 -19.84
CA ILE A 92 6.85 -15.32 -20.73
C ILE A 92 7.35 -15.42 -22.17
N LYS A 93 8.03 -14.38 -22.69
CA LYS A 93 8.60 -14.41 -24.04
C LYS A 93 9.57 -15.57 -24.21
N LEU A 94 10.49 -15.76 -23.27
CA LEU A 94 11.45 -16.86 -23.28
C LEU A 94 10.78 -18.23 -23.33
N LEU A 95 9.75 -18.43 -22.49
CA LEU A 95 9.01 -19.68 -22.41
C LEU A 95 8.10 -19.92 -23.62
N SER A 96 7.63 -18.84 -24.25
CA SER A 96 6.71 -18.89 -25.39
C SER A 96 7.44 -18.94 -26.74
N SER A 97 8.70 -18.51 -26.80
CA SER A 97 9.55 -18.70 -27.98
C SER A 97 10.03 -20.15 -27.99
N ASP A 98 9.39 -20.98 -28.81
CA ASP A 98 9.67 -22.41 -29.07
C ASP A 98 11.18 -22.72 -29.28
N ASP A 99 11.96 -21.70 -29.68
CA ASP A 99 13.31 -21.85 -30.22
C ASP A 99 14.48 -21.52 -29.26
N MET A 100 14.28 -21.29 -27.95
CA MET A 100 15.42 -21.01 -27.04
C MET A 100 15.58 -22.02 -25.89
N TRP A 101 14.49 -22.55 -25.36
CA TRP A 101 14.53 -23.61 -24.34
C TRP A 101 14.95 -24.97 -24.91
N MET A 102 14.77 -25.19 -26.21
CA MET A 102 15.30 -26.36 -26.92
C MET A 102 16.83 -26.36 -27.07
N TYR A 103 17.50 -25.21 -26.94
CA TYR A 103 18.96 -25.08 -27.10
C TYR A 103 19.72 -24.77 -25.80
N ALA A 104 19.03 -24.55 -24.68
CA ALA A 104 19.65 -24.30 -23.37
C ALA A 104 20.59 -25.43 -22.87
N PRO A 105 20.33 -26.73 -23.11
CA PRO A 105 21.24 -27.81 -22.68
C PRO A 105 22.57 -27.88 -23.43
N ILE A 106 22.70 -27.24 -24.60
CA ILE A 106 23.90 -27.37 -25.46
C ILE A 106 24.97 -26.31 -25.11
N ALA A 107 24.58 -25.20 -24.49
CA ALA A 107 25.50 -24.10 -24.16
C ALA A 107 26.29 -24.31 -22.85
N TYR A 108 25.89 -25.24 -21.98
CA TYR A 108 26.55 -25.48 -20.69
C TYR A 108 27.45 -26.73 -20.64
N ASN A 109 27.47 -27.55 -21.70
CA ASN A 109 28.27 -28.78 -21.76
C ASN A 109 29.61 -28.61 -22.50
N GLY A 110 30.13 -27.37 -22.63
CA GLY A 110 31.30 -27.08 -23.47
C GLY A 110 32.31 -26.05 -22.97
N MET A 111 32.14 -25.42 -21.80
CA MET A 111 33.21 -24.64 -21.17
C MET A 111 33.94 -25.50 -20.13
N GLY A 112 34.81 -26.38 -20.63
CA GLY A 112 35.90 -26.96 -19.85
C GLY A 112 36.90 -25.86 -19.50
N ILE A 113 36.70 -25.23 -18.34
CA ILE A 113 37.77 -24.55 -17.61
C ILE A 113 38.59 -25.63 -16.90
N ASP A 114 39.61 -26.14 -17.59
CA ASP A 114 40.85 -26.73 -17.03
C ASP A 114 41.76 -27.19 -18.20
N LEU A 115 42.55 -26.26 -18.75
CA LEU A 115 44.02 -26.31 -18.89
C LEU A 115 44.55 -25.02 -19.55
#